data_AF-G5A3X3-F1
#
_entry.id   AF-G5A3X3-F1
#
_cell.length_a   1.000
_cell.length_b   1.000
_cell.length_c   1.000
_cell.angle_alpha   90.00
_cell.angle_beta   90.00
_cell.angle_gamma   90.00
#
_symmetry.space_group_name_H-M   'P 1'
#
loop_
_entity.id
_entity.type
_entity.pdbx_description
1 polymer ?
#
loop_
_entity_poly.entity_id
_entity_poly.type
_entity_poly.pdbx_seq_one_letter_code
_entity_poly.pdbx_strand_id
1 'polypeptide(L)'
;MKTTEFDNGEFWLLPKSDTGIIISAVILLTLFGTGYTALAVTMTAALDLPKLIFQSMTMYTYLRKGFPTPIIYYYSVLLLCNWLVTSYRSQHYVVDPNLIITRLYYTFDLFFAVFAPLVVLIYYIYTFKFDREEFLTRTETLSPGIFDVVARIFAEPSQISRFCSAFHYLQFSSGTSLFYKSALNLLSLYKWRKIVLTLIHNHQERQLERKRRALVEPTKPKLSRPGIIKAVITRTLSSTPKMGKHAAPKLFLSFVFFAAGVHNFVYSIGSVQSTTALCSKYDQCALYSYYWNFGEKDCTCLVFADRVTSPATFAEWTDPKDITSHLAELAMAGELRIIQIINRAVPELPEELRRCHKMEQLILAYTKTLHIPEWVSEFSSLEYFHIEGDFTSRRLLSIADGVFDEMDHLAFLHVGTLPDVVALPSLSSLHKLRYLTLAVLDSLTELPSFEGLTSLSDLNIINLPSVQVLPSLAPLSSIKNIVIRARSAVCCNGFITGSCNMTESQCLPIVGEHHPLSCTDARISAEDKAELALFSRTICPASIPIDRESTAPSKYSTDELCGGVKYKQCTLNGYEGICYNTRMMVINCETTASYIAMRKLQIQRGVGEACDPDVEAWLGCTSP
;
A
#
# COMPACT_ATOMS: atom_id res chain seq x y z
N MET A 1 6.22 -3.99 -10.80
CA MET A 1 5.84 -2.61 -11.18
C MET A 1 7.04 -1.67 -11.35
N LYS A 2 8.30 -2.15 -11.52
CA LYS A 2 9.48 -1.33 -11.90
C LYS A 2 9.67 -0.02 -11.08
N THR A 3 9.53 -0.07 -9.77
CA THR A 3 9.74 1.08 -8.85
C THR A 3 10.98 0.90 -7.97
N THR A 4 11.86 -0.04 -8.30
CA THR A 4 13.02 -0.42 -7.46
C THR A 4 14.05 0.70 -7.31
N GLU A 5 14.07 1.63 -8.26
CA GLU A 5 15.00 2.77 -8.27
C GLU A 5 14.44 3.99 -7.52
N PHE A 6 13.17 3.94 -7.09
CA PHE A 6 12.53 5.04 -6.39
C PHE A 6 12.54 4.82 -4.87
N ASP A 7 12.69 5.92 -4.14
CA ASP A 7 12.67 5.94 -2.67
C ASP A 7 13.63 4.92 -2.04
N ASN A 8 14.84 4.78 -2.61
CA ASN A 8 15.86 3.80 -2.20
C ASN A 8 15.35 2.34 -2.16
N GLY A 9 14.41 2.00 -3.05
CA GLY A 9 13.81 0.67 -3.13
C GLY A 9 12.61 0.46 -2.19
N GLU A 10 12.22 1.48 -1.44
CA GLU A 10 11.17 1.42 -0.43
C GLU A 10 9.89 2.15 -0.85
N PHE A 11 9.70 2.44 -2.14
CA PHE A 11 8.47 3.06 -2.68
C PHE A 11 7.17 2.48 -2.10
N TRP A 12 7.11 1.16 -1.96
CA TRP A 12 5.94 0.45 -1.47
C TRP A 12 5.88 0.31 0.06
N LEU A 13 7.01 0.48 0.75
CA LEU A 13 7.19 0.24 2.18
C LEU A 13 6.65 -1.12 2.64
N LEU A 14 6.80 -2.14 1.80
CA LEU A 14 6.26 -3.47 2.08
C LEU A 14 6.83 -3.97 3.43
N PRO A 15 5.98 -4.49 4.33
CA PRO A 15 6.44 -5.06 5.58
C PRO A 15 7.31 -6.27 5.25
N LYS A 16 8.42 -6.40 5.97
CA LYS A 16 9.21 -7.62 5.93
C LYS A 16 8.42 -8.69 6.67
N SER A 17 8.16 -9.82 6.01
CA SER A 17 7.52 -10.96 6.67
C SER A 17 8.37 -11.38 7.87
N ASP A 18 7.74 -11.59 9.02
CA ASP A 18 8.38 -12.10 10.22
C ASP A 18 9.14 -13.41 9.88
N THR A 19 10.41 -13.48 10.26
CA THR A 19 11.27 -14.66 10.10
C THR A 19 10.60 -15.92 10.64
N GLY A 20 9.88 -15.83 11.76
CA GLY A 20 9.09 -16.91 12.33
C GLY A 20 7.95 -17.37 11.43
N ILE A 21 7.27 -16.46 10.73
CA ILE A 21 6.24 -16.80 9.73
C ILE A 21 6.88 -17.45 8.51
N ILE A 22 8.04 -16.97 8.04
CA ILE A 22 8.78 -17.57 6.92
C ILE A 22 9.19 -19.00 7.28
N ILE A 23 9.82 -19.19 8.44
CA ILE A 23 10.24 -20.52 8.93
C ILE A 23 9.02 -21.43 9.09
N SER A 24 7.94 -20.94 9.71
CA SER A 24 6.70 -21.71 9.88
C SER A 24 6.09 -22.10 8.53
N ALA A 25 6.13 -21.20 7.54
CA ALA A 25 5.65 -21.49 6.19
C ALA A 25 6.50 -22.56 5.51
N VAL A 26 7.83 -22.45 5.60
CA VAL A 26 8.76 -23.44 5.04
C VAL A 26 8.57 -24.79 5.71
N ILE A 27 8.50 -24.84 7.05
CA ILE A 27 8.28 -26.05 7.84
C ILE A 27 6.93 -26.67 7.51
N LEU A 28 5.84 -25.88 7.49
CA LEU A 28 4.53 -26.39 7.13
C LEU A 28 4.54 -26.93 5.70
N LEU A 29 5.06 -26.20 4.73
CA LEU A 29 5.14 -26.65 3.34
C LEU A 29 6.01 -27.91 3.18
N THR A 30 7.10 -28.06 3.94
CA THR A 30 7.95 -29.26 3.93
C THR A 30 7.33 -30.43 4.68
N LEU A 31 6.73 -30.23 5.86
CA LEU A 31 5.96 -31.25 6.58
C LEU A 31 4.73 -31.70 5.78
N PHE A 32 4.09 -30.80 5.04
CA PHE A 32 3.00 -31.15 4.13
C PHE A 32 3.50 -31.83 2.85
N GLY A 33 4.68 -31.46 2.35
CA GLY A 33 5.33 -32.13 1.22
C GLY A 33 5.81 -33.55 1.56
N THR A 34 6.25 -33.78 2.80
CA THR A 34 6.82 -35.06 3.28
C THR A 34 5.78 -35.94 4.00
N GLY A 35 4.81 -35.36 4.68
CA GLY A 35 3.75 -36.01 5.47
C GLY A 35 2.60 -36.58 4.64
N TYR A 36 2.90 -37.24 3.53
CA TYR A 36 1.92 -37.70 2.55
C TYR A 36 1.20 -39.02 2.88
N THR A 37 1.21 -39.48 4.14
CA THR A 37 0.72 -40.81 4.50
C THR A 37 -0.23 -40.84 5.70
N ALA A 38 -0.11 -39.94 6.68
CA ALA A 38 -0.93 -40.00 7.90
C ALA A 38 -2.36 -39.43 7.72
N LEU A 39 -2.55 -38.42 6.87
CA LEU A 39 -3.89 -37.86 6.58
C LEU A 39 -4.71 -38.72 5.59
N ALA A 40 -4.13 -39.80 5.08
CA ALA A 40 -4.65 -40.59 3.97
C ALA A 40 -5.83 -41.52 4.34
N VAL A 41 -6.18 -41.66 5.62
CA VAL A 41 -7.08 -42.73 6.08
C VAL A 41 -8.50 -42.25 6.45
N THR A 42 -8.78 -40.96 6.60
CA THR A 42 -10.09 -40.51 7.17
C THR A 42 -10.99 -39.65 6.27
N MET A 43 -10.65 -39.36 5.01
CA MET A 43 -11.19 -38.18 4.32
C MET A 43 -12.10 -38.49 3.12
N THR A 44 -13.42 -38.62 3.34
CA THR A 44 -14.49 -38.68 2.32
C THR A 44 -15.49 -37.53 2.50
N ALA A 45 -15.97 -36.92 1.39
CA ALA A 45 -17.07 -35.94 1.22
C ALA A 45 -17.15 -34.68 2.13
N ALA A 46 -16.71 -34.72 3.39
CA ALA A 46 -16.69 -33.63 4.36
C ALA A 46 -15.65 -32.52 4.05
N LEU A 47 -14.81 -32.70 3.02
CA LEU A 47 -13.74 -31.76 2.63
C LEU A 47 -14.15 -30.66 1.64
N ASP A 48 -15.32 -30.74 1.01
CA ASP A 48 -15.75 -29.69 0.07
C ASP A 48 -16.27 -28.43 0.78
N LEU A 49 -16.89 -28.60 1.95
CA LEU A 49 -17.43 -27.49 2.73
C LEU A 49 -16.32 -26.55 3.27
N PRO A 50 -15.24 -27.04 3.93
CA PRO A 50 -14.14 -26.16 4.37
C PRO A 50 -13.50 -25.36 3.23
N LYS A 51 -13.31 -26.00 2.07
CA LYS A 51 -12.78 -25.33 0.87
C LYS A 51 -13.68 -24.20 0.42
N LEU A 52 -14.98 -24.46 0.27
CA LEU A 52 -15.95 -23.45 -0.17
C LEU A 52 -16.07 -22.30 0.84
N ILE A 53 -15.95 -22.60 2.14
CA ILE A 53 -15.86 -21.59 3.20
C ILE A 53 -14.62 -20.72 2.99
N PHE A 54 -13.43 -21.30 2.82
CA PHE A 54 -12.20 -20.52 2.60
C PHE A 54 -12.28 -19.67 1.34
N GLN A 55 -12.81 -20.21 0.24
CA GLN A 55 -13.00 -19.44 -0.99
C GLN A 55 -14.01 -18.30 -0.82
N SER A 56 -15.03 -18.48 0.01
CA SER A 56 -16.00 -17.44 0.36
C SER A 56 -15.36 -16.38 1.27
N MET A 57 -14.55 -16.78 2.26
CA MET A 57 -13.78 -15.86 3.10
C MET A 57 -12.83 -14.98 2.28
N THR A 58 -12.20 -15.54 1.24
CA THR A 58 -11.41 -14.75 0.28
C THR A 58 -12.26 -13.70 -0.45
N MET A 59 -13.46 -14.06 -0.90
CA MET A 59 -14.40 -13.10 -1.51
C MET A 59 -14.76 -11.95 -0.54
N TYR A 60 -15.10 -12.27 0.72
CA TYR A 60 -15.34 -11.24 1.74
C TYR A 60 -14.10 -10.38 1.99
N THR A 61 -12.90 -10.96 1.92
CA THR A 61 -11.66 -10.22 2.06
C THR A 61 -11.46 -9.25 0.89
N TYR A 62 -11.77 -9.66 -0.35
CA TYR A 62 -11.70 -8.78 -1.52
C TYR A 62 -12.66 -7.59 -1.39
N LEU A 63 -13.88 -7.84 -0.92
CA LEU A 63 -14.88 -6.79 -0.63
C LEU A 63 -14.35 -5.81 0.43
N ARG A 64 -13.95 -6.30 1.61
CA ARG A 64 -13.52 -5.46 2.75
C ARG A 64 -12.17 -4.76 2.57
N LYS A 65 -11.32 -5.23 1.66
CA LYS A 65 -10.04 -4.58 1.33
C LYS A 65 -10.14 -3.68 0.09
N GLY A 66 -11.35 -3.44 -0.44
CA GLY A 66 -11.56 -2.54 -1.56
C GLY A 66 -10.90 -3.00 -2.85
N PHE A 67 -10.90 -4.31 -3.13
CA PHE A 67 -10.36 -4.81 -4.39
C PHE A 67 -11.14 -4.22 -5.59
N PRO A 68 -10.51 -4.13 -6.78
CA PRO A 68 -11.18 -3.68 -7.99
C PRO A 68 -12.48 -4.46 -8.24
N THR A 69 -13.57 -3.73 -8.53
CA THR A 69 -14.89 -4.33 -8.77
C THR A 69 -14.89 -5.39 -9.89
N PRO A 70 -14.11 -5.28 -10.99
CA PRO A 70 -14.04 -6.36 -11.98
C PRO A 70 -13.49 -7.68 -11.41
N ILE A 71 -12.51 -7.62 -10.50
CA ILE A 71 -11.94 -8.80 -9.84
C ILE A 71 -12.98 -9.42 -8.90
N ILE A 72 -13.70 -8.59 -8.15
CA ILE A 72 -14.77 -9.03 -7.24
C ILE A 72 -15.88 -9.73 -8.04
N TYR A 73 -16.38 -9.11 -9.11
CA TYR A 73 -17.44 -9.73 -9.93
C TYR A 73 -16.99 -11.01 -10.62
N TYR A 74 -15.79 -11.03 -11.18
CA TYR A 74 -15.26 -12.23 -11.80
C TYR A 74 -15.11 -13.39 -10.80
N TYR A 75 -14.57 -13.10 -9.62
CA TYR A 75 -14.43 -14.09 -8.56
C TYR A 75 -15.81 -14.56 -8.06
N SER A 76 -16.80 -13.66 -7.90
CA SER A 76 -18.11 -14.02 -7.34
C SER A 76 -18.90 -14.91 -8.29
N VAL A 77 -18.83 -14.67 -9.60
CA VAL A 77 -19.43 -15.53 -10.63
C VAL A 77 -18.78 -16.92 -10.60
N LEU A 78 -17.45 -17.02 -10.58
CA LEU A 78 -16.77 -18.31 -10.52
C LEU A 78 -17.06 -19.05 -9.22
N LEU A 79 -17.19 -18.32 -8.10
CA LEU A 79 -17.52 -18.90 -6.80
C LEU A 79 -18.95 -19.44 -6.80
N LEU A 80 -19.90 -18.71 -7.37
CA LEU A 80 -21.28 -19.17 -7.56
C LEU A 80 -21.30 -20.46 -8.39
N CYS A 81 -20.62 -20.48 -9.54
CA CYS A 81 -20.51 -21.69 -10.37
C CYS A 81 -19.96 -22.88 -9.58
N ASN A 82 -18.94 -22.67 -8.74
CA ASN A 82 -18.35 -23.73 -7.91
C ASN A 82 -19.31 -24.23 -6.81
N TRP A 83 -20.07 -23.34 -6.16
CA TRP A 83 -21.14 -23.73 -5.23
C TRP A 83 -22.27 -24.49 -5.93
N LEU A 84 -22.68 -24.07 -7.14
CA LEU A 84 -23.71 -24.75 -7.94
C LEU A 84 -23.27 -26.14 -8.39
N VAL A 85 -22.03 -26.29 -8.86
CA VAL A 85 -21.46 -27.60 -9.21
C VAL A 85 -21.42 -28.53 -7.99
N THR A 86 -21.08 -27.99 -6.81
CA THR A 86 -21.11 -28.77 -5.56
C THR A 86 -22.53 -29.18 -5.18
N SER A 87 -23.48 -28.26 -5.29
CA SER A 87 -24.91 -28.53 -5.07
C SER A 87 -25.41 -29.64 -5.98
N TYR A 88 -25.11 -29.58 -7.29
CA TYR A 88 -25.45 -30.64 -8.25
C TYR A 88 -24.80 -31.98 -7.91
N ARG A 89 -23.51 -31.99 -7.57
CA ARG A 89 -22.77 -33.21 -7.21
C ARG A 89 -23.31 -33.89 -5.95
N SER A 90 -23.82 -33.12 -5.00
CA SER A 90 -24.43 -33.66 -3.79
C SER A 90 -25.77 -34.39 -4.04
N GLN A 91 -26.48 -34.05 -5.12
CA GLN A 91 -27.71 -34.73 -5.57
C GLN A 91 -27.41 -36.02 -6.34
N HIS A 92 -26.38 -35.98 -7.20
CA HIS A 92 -26.08 -37.04 -8.16
C HIS A 92 -24.72 -37.70 -7.87
N TYR A 93 -24.70 -38.78 -7.07
CA TYR A 93 -23.55 -39.68 -6.99
C TYR A 93 -23.58 -40.64 -8.20
N VAL A 94 -23.49 -40.08 -9.40
CA VAL A 94 -23.40 -40.87 -10.63
C VAL A 94 -21.94 -41.33 -10.75
N VAL A 95 -21.74 -42.61 -11.06
CA VAL A 95 -20.41 -43.12 -11.44
C VAL A 95 -19.94 -42.26 -12.60
N ASP A 96 -18.87 -41.49 -12.41
CA ASP A 96 -18.24 -40.61 -13.42
C ASP A 96 -17.05 -41.37 -14.03
N PRO A 97 -17.27 -42.35 -14.93
CA PRO A 97 -16.21 -43.26 -15.39
C PRO A 97 -15.10 -42.54 -16.15
N ASN A 98 -15.38 -41.33 -16.67
CA ASN A 98 -14.43 -40.48 -17.37
C ASN A 98 -13.94 -39.29 -16.53
N LEU A 99 -14.36 -39.18 -15.26
CA LEU A 99 -14.01 -38.12 -14.31
C LEU A 99 -14.23 -36.71 -14.87
N ILE A 100 -15.24 -36.48 -15.72
CA ILE A 100 -15.44 -35.19 -16.42
C ILE A 100 -15.94 -34.12 -15.45
N ILE A 101 -17.00 -34.42 -14.70
CA ILE A 101 -17.58 -33.50 -13.69
C ILE A 101 -16.56 -33.26 -12.58
N THR A 102 -15.87 -34.34 -12.21
CA THR A 102 -14.79 -34.32 -11.23
C THR A 102 -13.66 -33.37 -11.66
N ARG A 103 -13.19 -33.47 -12.92
CA ARG A 103 -12.16 -32.58 -13.47
C ARG A 103 -12.60 -31.12 -13.52
N LEU A 104 -13.80 -30.83 -14.01
CA LEU A 104 -14.34 -29.47 -14.08
C LEU A 104 -14.37 -28.81 -12.70
N TYR A 105 -14.86 -29.53 -11.69
CA TYR A 105 -14.89 -29.06 -10.31
C TYR A 105 -13.48 -28.71 -9.79
N TYR A 106 -12.51 -29.60 -9.99
CA TYR A 106 -11.14 -29.37 -9.55
C TYR A 106 -10.36 -28.32 -10.36
N THR A 107 -10.83 -27.96 -11.56
CA THR A 107 -10.34 -26.79 -12.28
C THR A 107 -10.68 -25.49 -11.53
N PHE A 108 -11.85 -25.39 -10.89
CA PHE A 108 -12.16 -24.25 -10.03
C PHE A 108 -11.26 -24.22 -8.77
N ASP A 109 -10.96 -25.37 -8.16
CA ASP A 109 -10.04 -25.46 -7.01
C ASP A 109 -8.67 -24.88 -7.37
N LEU A 110 -8.14 -25.29 -8.53
CA LEU A 110 -6.88 -24.79 -9.06
C LEU A 110 -6.94 -23.30 -9.37
N PHE A 111 -8.06 -22.83 -9.94
CA PHE A 111 -8.28 -21.42 -10.20
C PHE A 111 -8.14 -20.59 -8.92
N PHE A 112 -8.90 -20.90 -7.87
CA PHE A 112 -8.90 -20.11 -6.64
C PHE A 112 -7.59 -20.21 -5.85
N ALA A 113 -6.93 -21.37 -5.88
CA ALA A 113 -5.69 -21.57 -5.15
C ALA A 113 -4.48 -20.91 -5.82
N VAL A 114 -4.41 -20.94 -7.16
CA VAL A 114 -3.19 -20.55 -7.92
C VAL A 114 -3.44 -19.35 -8.84
N PHE A 115 -4.50 -19.41 -9.65
CA PHE A 115 -4.71 -18.42 -10.70
C PHE A 115 -5.32 -17.10 -10.20
N ALA A 116 -6.23 -17.12 -9.22
CA ALA A 116 -6.81 -15.89 -8.66
C ALA A 116 -5.74 -14.95 -8.07
N PRO A 117 -4.78 -15.43 -7.25
CA PRO A 117 -3.60 -14.66 -6.85
C PRO A 117 -2.82 -14.03 -8.03
N LEU A 118 -2.60 -14.81 -9.09
CA LEU A 118 -1.87 -14.36 -10.27
C LEU A 118 -2.64 -13.29 -11.05
N VAL A 119 -3.96 -13.44 -11.22
CA VAL A 119 -4.83 -12.47 -11.88
C VAL A 119 -4.78 -11.12 -11.14
N VAL A 120 -4.82 -11.14 -9.81
CA VAL A 120 -4.68 -9.92 -8.99
C VAL A 120 -3.33 -9.23 -9.26
N LEU A 121 -2.23 -9.98 -9.25
CA LEU A 121 -0.89 -9.42 -9.50
C LEU A 121 -0.78 -8.85 -10.93
N ILE A 122 -1.24 -9.60 -11.92
CA ILE A 122 -1.27 -9.19 -13.32
C ILE A 122 -2.09 -7.91 -13.50
N TYR A 123 -3.28 -7.85 -12.88
CA TYR A 123 -4.14 -6.67 -12.95
C TYR A 123 -3.38 -5.42 -12.52
N TYR A 124 -2.75 -5.43 -11.33
CA TYR A 124 -2.04 -4.24 -10.86
C TYR A 124 -0.78 -3.93 -11.67
N ILE A 125 -0.12 -4.92 -12.28
CA ILE A 125 0.99 -4.66 -13.21
C ILE A 125 0.52 -3.83 -14.41
N TYR A 126 -0.69 -4.10 -14.93
CA TYR A 126 -1.23 -3.39 -16.09
C TYR A 126 -1.99 -2.11 -15.75
N THR A 127 -2.55 -1.98 -14.54
CA THR A 127 -3.36 -0.81 -14.17
C THR A 127 -2.63 0.25 -13.37
N PHE A 128 -1.48 -0.07 -12.76
CA PHE A 128 -0.71 0.91 -11.98
C PHE A 128 -0.14 2.01 -12.90
N LYS A 129 -0.59 3.24 -12.69
CA LYS A 129 -0.16 4.43 -13.43
C LYS A 129 0.75 5.28 -12.55
N PHE A 130 1.98 5.46 -13.00
CA PHE A 130 2.95 6.38 -12.43
C PHE A 130 3.90 6.77 -13.55
N ASP A 131 4.08 8.08 -13.78
CA ASP A 131 4.96 8.57 -14.84
C ASP A 131 6.42 8.43 -14.41
N ARG A 132 7.01 7.30 -14.78
CA ARG A 132 8.37 6.93 -14.37
C ARG A 132 9.40 7.79 -15.07
N GLU A 133 9.17 8.05 -16.36
CA GLU A 133 10.16 8.74 -17.18
C GLU A 133 10.20 10.22 -16.80
N GLU A 134 9.05 10.83 -16.49
CA GLU A 134 9.00 12.17 -15.87
C GLU A 134 9.70 12.16 -14.51
N PHE A 135 9.39 11.20 -13.64
CA PHE A 135 9.94 11.23 -12.28
C PHE A 135 11.47 10.98 -12.27
N LEU A 136 11.99 10.15 -13.17
CA LEU A 136 13.42 9.94 -13.33
C LEU A 136 14.16 11.25 -13.65
N THR A 137 13.57 12.15 -14.43
CA THR A 137 14.19 13.46 -14.69
C THR A 137 14.39 14.25 -13.40
N ARG A 138 13.51 14.12 -12.40
CA ARG A 138 13.66 14.76 -11.09
C ARG A 138 14.84 14.18 -10.33
N THR A 139 14.96 12.85 -10.29
CA THR A 139 16.07 12.18 -9.60
C THR A 139 17.43 12.44 -10.26
N GLU A 140 17.46 12.70 -11.57
CA GLU A 140 18.68 13.02 -12.32
C GLU A 140 19.13 14.47 -12.16
N THR A 141 18.19 15.41 -12.03
CA THR A 141 18.48 16.85 -12.08
C THR A 141 18.43 17.54 -10.72
N LEU A 142 17.63 17.03 -9.78
CA LEU A 142 17.48 17.59 -8.45
C LEU A 142 18.44 16.93 -7.46
N SER A 143 18.82 17.67 -6.42
CA SER A 143 19.74 17.14 -5.40
C SER A 143 19.09 16.02 -4.57
N PRO A 144 19.84 14.98 -4.16
CA PRO A 144 19.33 13.93 -3.27
C PRO A 144 18.76 14.48 -1.96
N GLY A 145 17.76 13.79 -1.41
CA GLY A 145 17.19 14.09 -0.09
C GLY A 145 16.33 15.36 -0.01
N ILE A 146 15.87 15.89 -1.15
CA ILE A 146 14.79 16.90 -1.17
C ILE A 146 13.42 16.22 -1.25
N PHE A 147 12.37 16.93 -0.85
CA PHE A 147 10.99 16.40 -0.91
C PHE A 147 10.57 15.97 -2.32
N ASP A 148 10.93 16.75 -3.35
CA ASP A 148 10.50 16.52 -4.73
C ASP A 148 11.06 15.25 -5.39
N VAL A 149 12.01 14.56 -4.74
CA VAL A 149 12.53 13.25 -5.19
C VAL A 149 11.89 12.06 -4.47
N VAL A 150 10.92 12.28 -3.58
CA VAL A 150 10.16 11.22 -2.91
C VAL A 150 9.00 10.77 -3.80
N ALA A 151 9.16 9.70 -4.56
CA ALA A 151 8.20 9.25 -5.56
C ALA A 151 6.83 8.87 -4.98
N ARG A 152 6.81 8.20 -3.82
CA ARG A 152 5.57 7.70 -3.20
C ARG A 152 4.52 8.79 -2.98
N ILE A 153 4.92 10.02 -2.63
CA ILE A 153 3.96 11.10 -2.32
C ILE A 153 3.28 11.67 -3.57
N PHE A 154 3.93 11.57 -4.74
CA PHE A 154 3.38 11.99 -6.03
C PHE A 154 2.47 10.91 -6.64
N ALA A 155 2.67 9.64 -6.30
CA ALA A 155 1.82 8.55 -6.75
C ALA A 155 0.38 8.65 -6.18
N GLU A 156 -0.55 7.98 -6.87
CA GLU A 156 -1.96 8.00 -6.52
C GLU A 156 -2.24 7.11 -5.28
N PRO A 157 -2.70 7.66 -4.14
CA PRO A 157 -2.85 6.91 -2.89
C PRO A 157 -3.79 5.72 -3.01
N SER A 158 -4.88 5.86 -3.76
CA SER A 158 -5.83 4.76 -3.99
C SER A 158 -5.19 3.58 -4.72
N GLN A 159 -4.27 3.82 -5.65
CA GLN A 159 -3.55 2.76 -6.35
C GLN A 159 -2.51 2.11 -5.44
N ILE A 160 -1.78 2.92 -4.65
CA ILE A 160 -0.81 2.42 -3.67
C ILE A 160 -1.51 1.51 -2.66
N SER A 161 -2.59 2.00 -2.05
CA SER A 161 -3.40 1.28 -1.07
C SER A 161 -3.91 -0.05 -1.61
N ARG A 162 -4.55 -0.03 -2.79
CA ARG A 162 -5.10 -1.23 -3.43
C ARG A 162 -4.01 -2.28 -3.67
N PHE A 163 -2.85 -1.86 -4.17
CA PHE A 163 -1.74 -2.79 -4.37
C PHE A 163 -1.19 -3.32 -3.05
N CYS A 164 -0.85 -2.47 -2.07
CA CYS A 164 -0.31 -2.92 -0.79
C CYS A 164 -1.29 -3.88 -0.09
N SER A 165 -2.58 -3.54 -0.05
CA SER A 165 -3.63 -4.41 0.48
C SER A 165 -3.71 -5.76 -0.23
N ALA A 166 -3.61 -5.76 -1.57
CA ALA A 166 -3.64 -6.97 -2.37
C ALA A 166 -2.37 -7.80 -2.19
N PHE A 167 -1.21 -7.16 -2.15
CA PHE A 167 0.07 -7.81 -1.96
C PHE A 167 0.21 -8.41 -0.57
N HIS A 168 -0.21 -7.71 0.49
CA HIS A 168 -0.33 -8.28 1.84
C HIS A 168 -1.28 -9.47 1.85
N TYR A 169 -2.38 -9.40 1.09
CA TYR A 169 -3.26 -10.56 0.93
C TYR A 169 -2.59 -11.69 0.15
N LEU A 170 -1.64 -11.46 -0.74
CA LEU A 170 -0.91 -12.54 -1.44
C LEU A 170 0.13 -13.19 -0.52
N GLN A 171 0.83 -12.39 0.28
CA GLN A 171 1.82 -12.85 1.25
C GLN A 171 1.21 -13.66 2.40
N PHE A 172 2.02 -14.53 3.01
CA PHE A 172 1.70 -15.10 4.32
C PHE A 172 2.01 -14.04 5.38
N SER A 173 1.08 -13.14 5.63
CA SER A 173 1.25 -12.04 6.58
C SER A 173 0.76 -12.37 7.99
N SER A 174 0.00 -13.45 8.14
CA SER A 174 -0.55 -13.92 9.43
C SER A 174 -0.65 -15.44 9.47
N GLY A 175 -0.61 -16.02 10.67
CA GLY A 175 -0.77 -17.46 10.87
C GLY A 175 -2.09 -18.02 10.29
N THR A 176 -3.18 -17.26 10.36
CA THR A 176 -4.46 -17.63 9.74
C THR A 176 -4.37 -17.66 8.21
N SER A 177 -3.76 -16.64 7.60
CA SER A 177 -3.51 -16.60 6.16
C SER A 177 -2.61 -17.73 5.68
N LEU A 178 -1.60 -18.06 6.47
CA LEU A 178 -0.71 -19.19 6.22
C LEU A 178 -1.49 -20.51 6.24
N PHE A 179 -2.33 -20.71 7.26
CA PHE A 179 -3.12 -21.92 7.41
C PHE A 179 -4.09 -22.14 6.24
N TYR A 180 -5.02 -21.21 5.96
CA TYR A 180 -6.06 -21.50 4.96
C TYR A 180 -5.51 -21.55 3.53
N LYS A 181 -4.51 -20.73 3.18
CA LYS A 181 -3.88 -20.78 1.85
C LYS A 181 -3.07 -22.05 1.66
N SER A 182 -2.31 -22.48 2.68
CA SER A 182 -1.58 -23.74 2.62
C SER A 182 -2.54 -24.92 2.55
N ALA A 183 -3.63 -24.89 3.32
CA ALA A 183 -4.68 -25.91 3.28
C ALA A 183 -5.36 -25.98 1.90
N LEU A 184 -5.70 -24.84 1.29
CA LEU A 184 -6.29 -24.78 -0.06
C LEU A 184 -5.34 -25.35 -1.12
N ASN A 185 -4.06 -24.98 -1.09
CA ASN A 185 -3.05 -25.52 -2.01
C ASN A 185 -2.87 -27.04 -1.82
N LEU A 186 -2.78 -27.50 -0.57
CA LEU A 186 -2.62 -28.92 -0.24
C LEU A 186 -3.83 -29.75 -0.72
N LEU A 187 -5.04 -29.28 -0.42
CA LEU A 187 -6.27 -29.94 -0.85
C LEU A 187 -6.35 -30.04 -2.37
N SER A 188 -5.97 -28.97 -3.08
CA SER A 188 -5.92 -28.95 -4.54
C SER A 188 -4.92 -29.98 -5.08
N LEU A 189 -3.68 -29.99 -4.57
CA LEU A 189 -2.64 -30.94 -5.00
C LEU A 189 -3.01 -32.40 -4.74
N TYR A 190 -3.56 -32.70 -3.56
CA TYR A 190 -4.02 -34.04 -3.21
C TYR A 190 -5.10 -34.53 -4.18
N LYS A 191 -6.13 -33.70 -4.42
CA LYS A 191 -7.24 -34.03 -5.31
C LYS A 191 -6.74 -34.28 -6.73
N TRP A 192 -5.84 -33.44 -7.24
CA TRP A 192 -5.23 -33.62 -8.55
C TRP A 192 -4.39 -34.89 -8.68
N ARG A 193 -3.52 -35.19 -7.70
CA ARG A 193 -2.75 -36.43 -7.68
C ARG A 193 -3.66 -37.66 -7.74
N LYS A 194 -4.74 -37.67 -6.95
CA LYS A 194 -5.71 -38.77 -6.94
C LYS A 194 -6.36 -38.97 -8.31
N ILE A 195 -6.81 -37.89 -8.96
CA ILE A 195 -7.38 -37.95 -10.31
C ILE A 195 -6.38 -38.51 -11.31
N VAL A 196 -5.14 -37.99 -11.32
CA VAL A 196 -4.10 -38.41 -12.26
C VAL A 196 -3.83 -39.91 -12.10
N LEU A 197 -3.66 -40.38 -10.87
CA LEU A 197 -3.48 -41.81 -10.58
C LEU A 197 -4.68 -42.65 -11.02
N THR A 198 -5.90 -42.21 -10.74
CA THR A 198 -7.12 -42.91 -11.19
C THR A 198 -7.25 -42.91 -12.71
N LEU A 199 -6.89 -41.83 -13.41
CA LEU A 199 -6.91 -41.75 -14.87
C LEU A 199 -5.86 -42.68 -15.50
N ILE A 200 -4.65 -42.74 -14.93
CA ILE A 200 -3.60 -43.67 -15.36
C ILE A 200 -4.08 -45.11 -15.18
N HIS A 201 -4.64 -45.44 -14.03
CA HIS A 201 -5.19 -46.77 -13.75
C HIS A 201 -6.33 -47.13 -14.71
N ASN A 202 -7.33 -46.26 -14.88
CA ASN A 202 -8.44 -46.47 -15.81
C ASN A 202 -7.96 -46.58 -17.27
N HIS A 203 -6.92 -45.84 -17.66
CA HIS A 203 -6.33 -45.96 -18.99
C HIS A 203 -5.66 -47.33 -19.18
N GLN A 204 -4.88 -47.77 -18.20
CA GLN A 204 -4.23 -49.09 -18.21
C GLN A 204 -5.26 -50.22 -18.27
N GLU A 205 -6.34 -50.16 -17.48
CA GLU A 205 -7.42 -51.13 -17.54
C GLU A 205 -8.10 -51.16 -18.90
N ARG A 206 -8.46 -50.00 -19.48
CA ARG A 206 -9.06 -49.93 -20.82
C ARG A 206 -8.14 -50.49 -21.91
N GLN A 207 -6.83 -50.26 -21.80
CA GLN A 207 -5.84 -50.85 -22.70
C GLN A 207 -5.80 -52.37 -22.55
N LEU A 208 -5.85 -52.89 -21.32
CA LEU A 208 -5.88 -54.32 -21.04
C LEU A 208 -7.16 -54.98 -21.58
N GLU A 209 -8.31 -54.33 -21.41
CA GLU A 209 -9.59 -54.78 -21.97
C GLU A 209 -9.59 -54.78 -23.50
N ARG A 210 -9.02 -53.76 -24.14
CA ARG A 210 -8.88 -53.71 -25.61
C ARG A 210 -8.01 -54.85 -26.11
N LYS A 211 -6.89 -55.13 -25.45
CA LYS A 211 -6.02 -56.28 -25.77
C LYS A 211 -6.76 -57.62 -25.57
N ARG A 212 -7.48 -57.80 -24.46
CA ARG A 212 -8.30 -59.00 -24.22
C ARG A 212 -9.40 -59.18 -25.27
N ARG A 213 -10.09 -58.12 -25.67
CA ARG A 213 -11.13 -58.17 -26.71
C ARG A 213 -10.56 -58.41 -28.11
N ALA A 214 -9.33 -57.98 -28.41
CA ALA A 214 -8.66 -58.29 -29.66
C ALA A 214 -8.18 -59.75 -29.75
N LEU A 215 -7.98 -60.43 -28.61
CA LEU A 215 -7.61 -61.85 -28.53
C LEU A 215 -8.81 -62.81 -28.61
N VAL A 216 -10.05 -62.31 -28.54
CA VAL A 216 -11.26 -63.13 -28.63
C VAL A 216 -11.95 -62.86 -29.97
N GLU A 217 -11.92 -63.83 -30.89
CA GLU A 217 -12.64 -63.77 -32.16
C GLU A 217 -14.18 -63.67 -31.93
N PRO A 218 -14.92 -62.93 -32.78
CA PRO A 218 -16.35 -62.74 -32.57
C PRO A 218 -17.12 -64.04 -32.80
N THR A 219 -17.65 -64.63 -31.73
CA THR A 219 -18.57 -65.77 -31.84
C THR A 219 -19.93 -65.29 -32.37
N LYS A 220 -20.41 -65.88 -33.47
CA LYS A 220 -21.72 -65.55 -34.08
C LYS A 220 -22.87 -65.71 -33.07
N PRO A 221 -23.82 -64.76 -32.98
CA PRO A 221 -24.89 -64.82 -32.01
C PRO A 221 -25.92 -65.90 -32.39
N LYS A 222 -26.07 -66.93 -31.56
CA LYS A 222 -27.24 -67.82 -31.53
C LYS A 222 -28.23 -67.29 -30.49
N LEU A 223 -29.08 -66.32 -30.84
CA LEU A 223 -30.39 -66.11 -30.21
C LEU A 223 -31.22 -65.07 -30.99
N SER A 224 -32.50 -65.32 -31.20
CA SER A 224 -33.41 -64.45 -31.96
C SER A 224 -33.78 -63.17 -31.17
N ARG A 225 -33.72 -62.03 -31.88
CA ARG A 225 -33.99 -60.65 -31.43
C ARG A 225 -35.27 -60.39 -30.58
N PRO A 226 -36.38 -61.15 -30.65
CA PRO A 226 -37.60 -60.80 -29.90
C PRO A 226 -37.53 -61.08 -28.38
N GLY A 227 -36.71 -62.06 -27.95
CA GLY A 227 -36.66 -62.49 -26.54
C GLY A 227 -35.91 -61.52 -25.61
N ILE A 228 -34.89 -60.84 -26.14
CA ILE A 228 -34.05 -59.89 -25.38
C ILE A 228 -34.82 -58.59 -25.11
N ILE A 229 -35.61 -58.12 -26.08
CA ILE A 229 -36.38 -56.88 -25.95
C ILE A 229 -37.49 -57.05 -24.92
N LYS A 230 -38.20 -58.19 -24.90
CA LYS A 230 -39.20 -58.48 -23.86
C LYS A 230 -38.57 -58.54 -22.47
N ALA A 231 -37.44 -59.23 -22.30
CA ALA A 231 -36.78 -59.34 -21.00
C ALA A 231 -36.25 -57.98 -20.47
N VAL A 232 -35.79 -57.09 -21.35
CA VAL A 232 -35.33 -55.74 -21.00
C VAL A 232 -36.50 -54.83 -20.62
N ILE A 233 -37.61 -54.87 -21.37
CA ILE A 233 -38.81 -54.05 -21.12
C ILE A 233 -39.49 -54.45 -19.79
N THR A 234 -39.63 -55.75 -19.50
CA THR A 234 -40.24 -56.20 -18.23
C THR A 234 -39.39 -55.82 -17.01
N ARG A 235 -38.06 -55.68 -17.17
CA ARG A 235 -37.14 -55.26 -16.11
C ARG A 235 -37.11 -53.74 -15.89
N THR A 236 -37.44 -52.95 -16.92
CA THR A 236 -37.55 -51.47 -16.80
C THR A 236 -38.89 -51.03 -16.24
N LEU A 237 -39.98 -51.76 -16.52
CA LEU A 237 -41.33 -51.44 -16.02
C LEU A 237 -41.57 -51.86 -14.55
N SER A 238 -40.74 -52.73 -13.98
CA SER A 238 -40.87 -53.21 -12.60
C SER A 238 -39.98 -52.47 -11.58
N SER A 239 -39.14 -51.52 -12.01
CA SER A 239 -38.35 -50.70 -11.09
C SER A 239 -39.11 -49.44 -10.68
N THR A 240 -40.02 -49.55 -9.71
CA THR A 240 -40.46 -48.37 -8.94
C THR A 240 -39.22 -47.77 -8.24
N PRO A 241 -38.93 -46.46 -8.37
CA PRO A 241 -37.78 -45.87 -7.71
C PRO A 241 -38.04 -45.91 -6.20
N LYS A 242 -37.40 -46.86 -5.50
CA LYS A 242 -37.38 -46.84 -4.03
C LYS A 242 -36.62 -45.59 -3.63
N MET A 243 -37.35 -44.55 -3.24
CA MET A 243 -36.81 -43.34 -2.60
C MET A 243 -36.10 -43.80 -1.32
N GLY A 244 -34.79 -44.01 -1.41
CA GLY A 244 -33.99 -44.53 -0.31
C GLY A 244 -34.01 -43.58 0.88
N LYS A 245 -33.86 -44.13 2.10
CA LYS A 245 -33.82 -43.39 3.39
C LYS A 245 -32.77 -42.25 3.47
N HIS A 246 -31.95 -42.07 2.44
CA HIS A 246 -30.93 -41.02 2.32
C HIS A 246 -31.26 -39.91 1.29
N ALA A 247 -32.46 -39.87 0.69
CA ALA A 247 -32.83 -38.86 -0.31
C ALA A 247 -33.06 -37.47 0.32
N ALA A 248 -33.81 -37.40 1.41
CA ALA A 248 -34.11 -36.15 2.12
C ALA A 248 -32.84 -35.40 2.62
N PRO A 249 -31.88 -36.04 3.33
CA PRO A 249 -30.67 -35.35 3.78
C PRO A 249 -29.75 -34.90 2.61
N LYS A 250 -29.78 -35.59 1.47
CA LYS A 250 -29.03 -35.17 0.26
C LYS A 250 -29.64 -33.95 -0.41
N LEU A 251 -30.97 -33.92 -0.53
CA LEU A 251 -31.70 -32.76 -1.06
C LEU A 251 -31.52 -31.54 -0.13
N PHE A 252 -31.57 -31.75 1.18
CA PHE A 252 -31.29 -30.70 2.16
C PHE A 252 -29.86 -30.14 2.01
N LEU A 253 -28.84 -31.00 1.98
CA LEU A 253 -27.45 -30.57 1.80
C LEU A 253 -27.24 -29.82 0.48
N SER A 254 -27.87 -30.30 -0.60
CA SER A 254 -27.82 -29.63 -1.90
C SER A 254 -28.46 -28.24 -1.88
N PHE A 255 -29.61 -28.10 -1.21
CA PHE A 255 -30.28 -26.82 -1.02
C PHE A 255 -29.40 -25.86 -0.21
N VAL A 256 -28.75 -26.33 0.85
CA VAL A 256 -27.80 -25.52 1.64
C VAL A 256 -26.67 -24.99 0.76
N PHE A 257 -26.07 -25.82 -0.08
CA PHE A 257 -25.02 -25.39 -1.01
C PHE A 257 -25.52 -24.40 -2.06
N PHE A 258 -26.71 -24.61 -2.61
CA PHE A 258 -27.33 -23.67 -3.55
C PHE A 258 -27.58 -22.32 -2.88
N ALA A 259 -28.24 -22.32 -1.72
CA ALA A 259 -28.56 -21.12 -0.97
C ALA A 259 -27.29 -20.36 -0.54
N ALA A 260 -26.25 -21.06 -0.09
CA ALA A 260 -24.96 -20.45 0.25
C ALA A 260 -24.29 -19.80 -0.98
N GLY A 261 -24.29 -20.48 -2.13
CA GLY A 261 -23.76 -19.94 -3.38
C GLY A 261 -24.48 -18.65 -3.82
N VAL A 262 -25.81 -18.70 -3.86
CA VAL A 262 -26.65 -17.54 -4.19
C VAL A 262 -26.46 -16.41 -3.19
N HIS A 263 -26.41 -16.72 -1.89
CA HIS A 263 -26.17 -15.72 -0.84
C HIS A 263 -24.84 -15.01 -1.04
N ASN A 264 -23.72 -15.73 -1.23
CA ASN A 264 -22.42 -15.10 -1.45
C ASN A 264 -22.40 -14.20 -2.69
N PHE A 265 -23.06 -14.64 -3.77
CA PHE A 265 -23.18 -13.86 -5.00
C PHE A 265 -24.00 -12.59 -4.78
N VAL A 266 -25.22 -12.72 -4.24
CA VAL A 266 -26.11 -11.58 -3.96
C VAL A 266 -25.47 -10.63 -2.97
N TYR A 267 -24.86 -11.14 -1.90
CA TYR A 267 -24.14 -10.32 -0.92
C TYR A 267 -23.01 -9.54 -1.58
N SER A 268 -22.22 -10.17 -2.45
CA SER A 268 -21.12 -9.50 -3.17
C SER A 268 -21.63 -8.35 -4.05
N ILE A 269 -22.64 -8.60 -4.89
CA ILE A 269 -23.22 -7.57 -5.75
C ILE A 269 -23.88 -6.46 -4.92
N GLY A 270 -24.71 -6.84 -3.94
CA GLY A 270 -25.40 -5.90 -3.08
C GLY A 270 -24.45 -5.05 -2.24
N SER A 271 -23.33 -5.61 -1.76
CA SER A 271 -22.32 -4.86 -1.02
C SER A 271 -21.63 -3.82 -1.88
N VAL A 272 -21.26 -4.18 -3.12
CA VAL A 272 -20.66 -3.21 -4.05
C VAL A 272 -21.66 -2.11 -4.39
N GLN A 273 -22.89 -2.47 -4.77
CA GLN A 273 -23.90 -1.49 -5.16
C GLN A 273 -24.30 -0.54 -4.02
N SER A 274 -24.59 -1.07 -2.83
CA SER A 274 -25.00 -0.26 -1.69
C SER A 274 -23.88 0.65 -1.20
N THR A 275 -22.65 0.14 -1.08
CA THR A 275 -21.50 0.96 -0.67
C THR A 275 -21.20 2.04 -1.71
N THR A 276 -21.19 1.71 -3.01
CA THR A 276 -20.95 2.70 -4.06
C THR A 276 -22.04 3.77 -4.08
N ALA A 277 -23.31 3.40 -3.92
CA ALA A 277 -24.40 4.37 -3.84
C ALA A 277 -24.30 5.30 -2.63
N LEU A 278 -23.82 4.78 -1.49
CA LEU A 278 -23.62 5.56 -0.27
C LEU A 278 -22.41 6.49 -0.36
N CYS A 279 -21.27 5.96 -0.79
CA CYS A 279 -19.97 6.64 -0.77
C CYS A 279 -19.68 7.52 -1.99
N SER A 280 -20.36 7.33 -3.12
CA SER A 280 -20.15 8.15 -4.34
C SER A 280 -20.48 9.63 -4.18
N LYS A 281 -21.08 10.03 -3.06
CA LYS A 281 -21.32 11.43 -2.70
C LYS A 281 -20.05 12.16 -2.24
N TYR A 282 -19.00 11.42 -1.86
CA TYR A 282 -17.77 11.95 -1.33
C TYR A 282 -16.63 11.73 -2.32
N ASP A 283 -16.26 12.78 -3.05
CA ASP A 283 -15.16 12.73 -4.02
C ASP A 283 -13.80 12.47 -3.33
N GLN A 284 -13.68 12.85 -2.06
CA GLN A 284 -12.47 12.61 -1.23
C GLN A 284 -12.28 11.14 -0.86
N CYS A 285 -13.34 10.32 -0.96
CA CYS A 285 -13.22 8.90 -0.66
C CYS A 285 -12.70 8.13 -1.89
N ALA A 286 -11.38 7.99 -1.98
CA ALA A 286 -10.71 7.41 -3.14
C ALA A 286 -10.78 5.86 -3.19
N LEU A 287 -11.13 5.23 -2.07
CA LEU A 287 -11.29 3.77 -1.98
C LEU A 287 -12.36 3.36 -0.96
N TYR A 288 -13.22 2.42 -1.33
CA TYR A 288 -14.32 1.92 -0.49
C TYR A 288 -14.00 0.56 0.14
N SER A 289 -14.53 0.32 1.34
CA SER A 289 -14.68 -1.00 1.96
C SER A 289 -16.10 -1.49 1.68
N TYR A 290 -16.26 -2.57 0.90
CA TYR A 290 -17.59 -3.00 0.45
C TYR A 290 -18.31 -3.82 1.53
N TYR A 291 -19.40 -3.25 2.06
CA TYR A 291 -20.32 -3.88 3.01
C TYR A 291 -21.76 -3.82 2.47
N TRP A 292 -22.64 -4.64 3.05
CA TRP A 292 -24.07 -4.55 2.79
C TRP A 292 -24.65 -3.31 3.49
N ASN A 293 -24.58 -2.16 2.82
CA ASN A 293 -24.88 -0.84 3.40
C ASN A 293 -26.30 -0.35 3.07
N PHE A 294 -27.23 -1.25 2.76
CA PHE A 294 -28.63 -0.84 2.53
C PHE A 294 -29.25 -0.32 3.83
N GLY A 295 -29.57 0.97 3.86
CA GLY A 295 -30.13 1.65 5.03
C GLY A 295 -29.09 2.25 5.98
N GLU A 296 -27.80 2.07 5.69
CA GLU A 296 -26.71 2.69 6.45
C GLU A 296 -26.52 4.16 6.04
N LYS A 297 -26.04 4.97 6.99
CA LYS A 297 -25.81 6.40 6.80
C LYS A 297 -24.33 6.75 6.57
N ASP A 298 -23.45 6.01 7.21
CA ASP A 298 -22.02 6.33 7.26
C ASP A 298 -21.28 5.61 6.14
N CYS A 299 -20.52 6.35 5.34
CA CYS A 299 -19.74 5.76 4.25
C CYS A 299 -18.56 4.95 4.80
N THR A 300 -18.43 3.70 4.35
CA THR A 300 -17.31 2.81 4.69
C THR A 300 -16.10 3.10 3.81
N CYS A 301 -15.46 4.25 4.04
CA CYS A 301 -14.28 4.70 3.32
C CYS A 301 -12.99 4.07 3.85
N LEU A 302 -12.09 3.62 2.96
CA LEU A 302 -10.75 3.13 3.32
C LEU A 302 -9.66 4.18 3.14
N VAL A 303 -9.78 5.02 2.10
CA VAL A 303 -8.75 6.01 1.72
C VAL A 303 -9.42 7.36 1.56
N PHE A 304 -9.08 8.29 2.45
CA PHE A 304 -9.40 9.71 2.31
C PHE A 304 -8.24 10.41 1.60
N ALA A 305 -8.51 11.01 0.44
CA ALA A 305 -7.52 11.78 -0.31
C ALA A 305 -8.13 13.09 -0.81
N ASP A 306 -7.69 14.21 -0.26
CA ASP A 306 -8.00 15.56 -0.76
C ASP A 306 -6.68 16.31 -0.96
N ARG A 307 -6.23 16.35 -2.22
CA ARG A 307 -4.88 16.78 -2.61
C ARG A 307 -4.98 17.89 -3.65
N VAL A 308 -4.52 19.08 -3.30
CA VAL A 308 -4.17 20.10 -4.28
C VAL A 308 -2.66 20.17 -4.36
N THR A 309 -2.08 19.65 -5.45
CA THR A 309 -0.62 19.52 -5.57
C THR A 309 0.06 20.74 -6.19
N SER A 310 -0.71 21.68 -6.73
CA SER A 310 -0.22 22.92 -7.36
C SER A 310 -1.22 24.06 -7.18
N PRO A 311 -1.41 24.59 -5.95
CA PRO A 311 -2.24 25.77 -5.73
C PRO A 311 -1.81 26.91 -6.65
N ALA A 312 -2.76 27.61 -7.26
CA ALA A 312 -2.47 28.59 -8.31
C ALA A 312 -2.23 30.01 -7.77
N THR A 313 -2.84 30.32 -6.62
CA THR A 313 -2.79 31.66 -6.03
C THR A 313 -2.29 31.60 -4.60
N PHE A 314 -1.66 32.68 -4.14
CA PHE A 314 -1.18 32.77 -2.76
C PHE A 314 -2.32 32.65 -1.76
N ALA A 315 -3.48 33.26 -2.08
CA ALA A 315 -4.68 33.19 -1.24
C ALA A 315 -5.17 31.75 -1.03
N GLU A 316 -5.25 30.95 -2.10
CA GLU A 316 -5.65 29.53 -2.03
C GLU A 316 -4.72 28.71 -1.11
N TRP A 317 -3.43 29.06 -1.07
CA TRP A 317 -2.43 28.36 -0.26
C TRP A 317 -2.40 28.80 1.20
N THR A 318 -2.58 30.11 1.46
CA THR A 318 -2.59 30.64 2.83
C THR A 318 -3.91 30.39 3.55
N ASP A 319 -5.03 30.39 2.81
CA ASP A 319 -6.38 30.16 3.33
C ASP A 319 -7.08 29.05 2.52
N PRO A 320 -6.58 27.80 2.60
CA PRO A 320 -7.15 26.70 1.85
C PRO A 320 -8.50 26.29 2.45
N LYS A 321 -9.34 25.66 1.62
CA LYS A 321 -10.63 25.11 2.06
C LYS A 321 -10.45 24.21 3.29
N ASP A 322 -11.23 24.49 4.34
CA ASP A 322 -11.35 23.64 5.52
C ASP A 322 -12.20 22.40 5.20
N ILE A 323 -11.65 21.22 5.50
CA ILE A 323 -12.27 19.93 5.24
C ILE A 323 -12.46 19.10 6.52
N THR A 324 -12.29 19.71 7.70
CA THR A 324 -12.38 19.04 9.00
C THR A 324 -13.70 18.29 9.18
N SER A 325 -14.83 18.92 8.81
CA SER A 325 -16.16 18.29 8.90
C SER A 325 -16.34 17.12 7.95
N HIS A 326 -15.82 17.21 6.72
CA HIS A 326 -15.88 16.10 5.76
C HIS A 326 -15.01 14.91 6.21
N LEU A 327 -13.84 15.21 6.79
CA LEU A 327 -12.97 14.18 7.37
C LEU A 327 -13.66 13.49 8.56
N ALA A 328 -14.29 14.26 9.44
CA ALA A 328 -15.07 13.73 10.56
C ALA A 328 -16.21 12.81 10.08
N GLU A 329 -16.99 13.25 9.09
CA GLU A 329 -18.10 12.48 8.52
C GLU A 329 -17.64 11.15 7.91
N LEU A 330 -16.52 11.14 7.18
CA LEU A 330 -15.96 9.90 6.62
C LEU A 330 -15.25 9.02 7.65
N ALA A 331 -14.85 9.56 8.80
CA ALA A 331 -14.28 8.81 9.92
C ALA A 331 -15.32 8.09 10.77
N MET A 332 -16.61 8.48 10.69
CA MET A 332 -17.69 7.94 11.52
C MET A 332 -17.81 6.42 11.49
N ALA A 333 -17.61 5.83 10.30
CA ALA A 333 -17.66 4.38 10.09
C ALA A 333 -16.45 3.63 10.68
N GLY A 334 -15.36 4.32 11.02
CA GLY A 334 -14.14 3.72 11.60
C GLY A 334 -13.33 2.84 10.63
N GLU A 335 -13.58 2.95 9.33
CA GLU A 335 -12.94 2.11 8.30
C GLU A 335 -11.70 2.75 7.66
N LEU A 336 -11.42 4.04 7.91
CA LEU A 336 -10.29 4.75 7.31
C LEU A 336 -8.97 4.08 7.69
N ARG A 337 -8.12 3.90 6.67
CA ARG A 337 -6.76 3.35 6.82
C ARG A 337 -5.69 4.26 6.27
N ILE A 338 -6.03 5.09 5.30
CA ILE A 338 -5.10 6.04 4.71
C ILE A 338 -5.78 7.40 4.65
N ILE A 339 -5.10 8.40 5.19
CA ILE A 339 -5.46 9.80 5.06
C ILE A 339 -4.29 10.50 4.36
N GLN A 340 -4.59 11.14 3.24
CA GLN A 340 -3.63 12.02 2.56
C GLN A 340 -4.29 13.37 2.26
N ILE A 341 -3.78 14.40 2.92
CA ILE A 341 -4.30 15.77 2.82
C ILE A 341 -3.15 16.68 2.42
N ILE A 342 -3.31 17.39 1.30
CA ILE A 342 -2.29 18.29 0.76
C ILE A 342 -2.95 19.61 0.35
N ASN A 343 -2.50 20.73 0.93
CA ASN A 343 -3.05 22.07 0.69
C ASN A 343 -4.57 22.18 0.94
N ARG A 344 -5.02 21.63 2.08
CA ARG A 344 -6.38 21.71 2.61
C ARG A 344 -6.32 21.91 4.11
N ALA A 345 -7.17 22.77 4.66
CA ALA A 345 -7.13 23.04 6.09
C ALA A 345 -7.80 21.92 6.90
N VAL A 346 -7.07 21.42 7.90
CA VAL A 346 -7.56 20.64 9.03
C VAL A 346 -6.87 21.21 10.27
N PRO A 347 -7.36 22.35 10.81
CA PRO A 347 -6.70 23.04 11.92
C PRO A 347 -6.63 22.18 13.19
N GLU A 348 -7.67 21.37 13.40
CA GLU A 348 -7.78 20.38 14.47
C GLU A 348 -8.16 19.04 13.87
N LEU A 349 -7.50 17.96 14.32
CA LEU A 349 -7.88 16.61 13.91
C LEU A 349 -9.22 16.24 14.58
N PRO A 350 -10.25 15.83 13.82
CA PRO A 350 -11.56 15.52 14.39
C PRO A 350 -11.51 14.26 15.26
N GLU A 351 -12.16 14.30 16.43
CA GLU A 351 -12.19 13.20 17.41
C GLU A 351 -12.78 11.90 16.84
N GLU A 352 -13.64 11.98 15.81
CA GLU A 352 -14.19 10.82 15.09
C GLU A 352 -13.10 9.92 14.52
N LEU A 353 -11.91 10.46 14.23
CA LEU A 353 -10.76 9.69 13.75
C LEU A 353 -10.31 8.62 14.75
N ARG A 354 -10.56 8.79 16.05
CA ARG A 354 -10.23 7.79 17.08
C ARG A 354 -10.92 6.45 16.83
N ARG A 355 -12.03 6.42 16.09
CA ARG A 355 -12.71 5.19 15.68
C ARG A 355 -11.90 4.37 14.66
N CYS A 356 -10.93 4.99 13.99
CA CYS A 356 -10.18 4.41 12.89
C CYS A 356 -8.94 3.65 13.38
N HIS A 357 -9.13 2.62 14.20
CA HIS A 357 -8.04 1.84 14.81
C HIS A 357 -7.15 1.07 13.82
N LYS A 358 -7.53 1.01 12.54
CA LYS A 358 -6.77 0.35 11.46
C LYS A 358 -6.04 1.35 10.57
N MET A 359 -5.76 2.55 11.08
CA MET A 359 -4.98 3.56 10.36
C MET A 359 -3.59 2.99 10.06
N GLU A 360 -3.23 2.96 8.78
CA GLU A 360 -1.96 2.47 8.23
C GLU A 360 -1.09 3.64 7.78
N GLN A 361 -1.69 4.74 7.32
CA GLN A 361 -0.94 5.90 6.80
C GLN A 361 -1.64 7.24 7.07
N LEU A 362 -0.88 8.21 7.57
CA LEU A 362 -1.32 9.59 7.80
C LEU A 362 -0.33 10.57 7.16
N ILE A 363 -0.79 11.29 6.14
CA ILE A 363 -0.02 12.36 5.46
C ILE A 363 -0.77 13.67 5.60
N LEU A 364 -0.14 14.62 6.28
CA LEU A 364 -0.61 15.98 6.47
C LEU A 364 0.44 16.94 5.91
N ALA A 365 0.19 17.50 4.72
CA ALA A 365 1.06 18.51 4.11
C ALA A 365 0.31 19.83 3.88
N TYR A 366 0.84 20.91 4.45
CA TYR A 366 0.27 22.26 4.35
C TYR A 366 -1.18 22.31 4.85
N THR A 367 -1.47 21.62 5.96
CA THR A 367 -2.82 21.39 6.47
C THR A 367 -3.31 22.43 7.47
N LYS A 368 -2.47 23.41 7.80
CA LYS A 368 -2.75 24.43 8.84
C LYS A 368 -3.10 23.84 10.21
N THR A 369 -2.69 22.59 10.45
CA THR A 369 -2.87 21.89 11.71
C THR A 369 -2.05 22.57 12.80
N LEU A 370 -2.68 22.85 13.94
CA LEU A 370 -2.04 23.58 15.03
C LEU A 370 -1.39 22.64 16.05
N HIS A 371 -2.00 21.48 16.30
CA HIS A 371 -1.56 20.51 17.29
C HIS A 371 -1.72 19.09 16.78
N ILE A 372 -0.75 18.22 17.09
CA ILE A 372 -0.95 16.77 17.01
C ILE A 372 -1.31 16.28 18.43
N PRO A 373 -2.55 15.84 18.67
CA PRO A 373 -3.01 15.45 20.00
C PRO A 373 -2.50 14.06 20.41
N GLU A 374 -2.41 13.81 21.72
CA GLU A 374 -1.89 12.56 22.30
C GLU A 374 -2.65 11.32 21.82
N TRP A 375 -3.98 11.42 21.61
CA TRP A 375 -4.81 10.30 21.16
C TRP A 375 -4.41 9.75 19.79
N VAL A 376 -3.61 10.47 18.99
CA VAL A 376 -3.05 9.94 17.74
C VAL A 376 -2.21 8.67 17.99
N SER A 377 -1.69 8.48 19.22
CA SER A 377 -1.08 7.23 19.66
C SER A 377 -2.01 6.00 19.53
N GLU A 378 -3.34 6.18 19.56
CA GLU A 378 -4.31 5.09 19.38
C GLU A 378 -4.22 4.41 18.00
N PHE A 379 -3.53 5.02 17.03
CA PHE A 379 -3.24 4.44 15.71
C PHE A 379 -2.08 3.42 15.76
N SER A 380 -2.25 2.35 16.54
CA SER A 380 -1.23 1.30 16.73
C SER A 380 -0.85 0.52 15.47
N SER A 381 -1.64 0.62 14.40
CA SER A 381 -1.35 0.00 13.08
C SER A 381 -0.63 0.95 12.11
N LEU A 382 -0.27 2.16 12.53
CA LEU A 382 0.30 3.18 11.65
C LEU A 382 1.71 2.77 11.18
N GLU A 383 1.92 2.73 9.88
CA GLU A 383 3.19 2.36 9.24
C GLU A 383 3.90 3.58 8.64
N TYR A 384 3.14 4.61 8.25
CA TYR A 384 3.65 5.81 7.59
C TYR A 384 3.03 7.08 8.18
N PHE A 385 3.88 7.93 8.76
CA PHE A 385 3.48 9.23 9.27
C PHE A 385 4.33 10.35 8.65
N HIS A 386 3.66 11.28 7.97
CA HIS A 386 4.30 12.42 7.33
C HIS A 386 3.55 13.69 7.74
N ILE A 387 4.29 14.61 8.37
CA ILE A 387 3.83 15.96 8.69
C ILE A 387 4.75 16.95 7.99
N GLU A 388 4.16 17.84 7.21
CA GLU A 388 4.84 18.90 6.49
C GLU A 388 4.07 20.21 6.69
N GLY A 389 4.71 21.18 7.34
CA GLY A 389 4.16 22.52 7.55
C GLY A 389 4.65 23.53 6.52
N ASP A 390 4.40 24.80 6.80
CA ASP A 390 4.83 25.94 5.99
C ASP A 390 5.17 27.16 6.86
N PHE A 391 5.49 28.26 6.22
CA PHE A 391 5.78 29.55 6.87
C PHE A 391 4.59 30.52 6.84
N THR A 392 3.36 30.03 6.63
CA THR A 392 2.16 30.88 6.68
C THR A 392 1.73 31.16 8.13
N SER A 393 0.66 31.92 8.36
CA SER A 393 0.28 32.36 9.72
C SER A 393 -0.26 31.25 10.64
N ARG A 394 -0.68 30.10 10.11
CA ARG A 394 -1.22 28.97 10.89
C ARG A 394 -0.25 27.80 10.82
N ARG A 395 0.59 27.69 11.84
CA ARG A 395 1.71 26.74 11.93
C ARG A 395 1.46 25.75 13.06
N LEU A 396 2.06 24.57 12.94
CA LEU A 396 2.03 23.59 14.01
C LEU A 396 2.84 24.13 15.20
N LEU A 397 2.20 24.21 16.36
CA LEU A 397 2.79 24.74 17.59
C LEU A 397 3.38 23.62 18.45
N SER A 398 2.74 22.45 18.48
CA SER A 398 3.19 21.33 19.30
C SER A 398 2.77 19.97 18.74
N ILE A 399 3.60 18.99 19.07
CA ILE A 399 3.29 17.56 18.95
C ILE A 399 3.22 17.03 20.38
N ALA A 400 2.10 16.45 20.78
CA ALA A 400 1.90 15.99 22.15
C ALA A 400 2.94 14.93 22.56
N ASP A 401 3.33 14.97 23.84
CA ASP A 401 4.12 13.91 24.44
C ASP A 401 3.35 12.58 24.38
N GLY A 402 4.08 11.46 24.24
CA GLY A 402 3.48 10.12 24.18
C GLY A 402 2.80 9.76 22.84
N VAL A 403 2.74 10.67 21.86
CA VAL A 403 2.07 10.39 20.57
C VAL A 403 2.62 9.15 19.84
N PHE A 404 3.87 8.76 20.10
CA PHE A 404 4.54 7.63 19.47
C PHE A 404 4.55 6.35 20.31
N ASP A 405 4.05 6.38 21.55
CA ASP A 405 4.25 5.30 22.53
C ASP A 405 3.67 3.95 22.07
N GLU A 406 2.52 3.97 21.40
CA GLU A 406 1.79 2.79 20.93
C GLU A 406 1.98 2.50 19.42
N MET A 407 2.93 3.18 18.76
CA MET A 407 3.16 3.08 17.30
C MET A 407 4.25 2.07 16.92
N ASP A 408 4.15 0.83 17.39
CA ASP A 408 5.18 -0.21 17.20
C ASP A 408 5.34 -0.70 15.73
N HIS A 409 4.41 -0.35 14.85
CA HIS A 409 4.44 -0.65 13.41
C HIS A 409 5.05 0.45 12.54
N LEU A 410 5.34 1.63 13.12
CA LEU A 410 5.77 2.78 12.33
C LEU A 410 7.12 2.50 11.66
N ALA A 411 7.14 2.59 10.33
CA ALA A 411 8.31 2.30 9.50
C ALA A 411 8.90 3.58 8.87
N PHE A 412 8.08 4.62 8.71
CA PHE A 412 8.47 5.89 8.12
C PHE A 412 7.92 7.06 8.93
N LEU A 413 8.80 7.96 9.34
CA LEU A 413 8.47 9.22 10.01
C LEU A 413 9.16 10.39 9.31
N HIS A 414 8.36 11.33 8.80
CA HIS A 414 8.83 12.62 8.28
C HIS A 414 8.17 13.75 9.03
N VAL A 415 8.99 14.67 9.54
CA VAL A 415 8.57 15.88 10.24
C VAL A 415 9.33 17.04 9.62
N GLY A 416 8.61 17.90 8.89
CA GLY A 416 9.19 18.89 7.99
C GLY A 416 8.56 20.28 8.09
N THR A 417 9.39 21.33 8.07
CA THR A 417 8.97 22.75 8.03
C THR A 417 7.99 23.10 9.14
N LEU A 418 8.48 22.96 10.37
CA LEU A 418 7.76 23.30 11.59
C LEU A 418 8.60 24.30 12.39
N PRO A 419 8.61 25.59 12.00
CA PRO A 419 9.52 26.58 12.58
C PRO A 419 9.25 26.86 14.07
N ASP A 420 8.02 26.63 14.56
CA ASP A 420 7.61 26.98 15.92
C ASP A 420 7.67 25.81 16.92
N VAL A 421 7.94 24.58 16.45
CA VAL A 421 8.00 23.39 17.31
C VAL A 421 9.32 23.38 18.08
N VAL A 422 9.22 23.50 19.40
CA VAL A 422 10.38 23.62 20.31
C VAL A 422 10.92 22.27 20.78
N ALA A 423 10.07 21.25 20.84
CA ALA A 423 10.42 19.91 21.32
C ALA A 423 9.71 18.83 20.49
N LEU A 424 10.34 17.66 20.39
CA LEU A 424 9.74 16.45 19.81
C LEU A 424 9.56 15.38 20.90
N PRO A 425 8.47 14.59 20.83
CA PRO A 425 8.24 13.50 21.76
C PRO A 425 9.27 12.36 21.61
N SER A 426 9.34 11.48 22.60
CA SER A 426 10.25 10.33 22.60
C SER A 426 10.00 9.41 21.39
N LEU A 427 11.08 8.89 20.81
CA LEU A 427 11.03 7.92 19.70
C LEU A 427 11.33 6.48 20.17
N SER A 428 11.42 6.25 21.49
CA SER A 428 11.95 5.02 22.08
C SER A 428 11.15 3.75 21.78
N SER A 429 9.86 3.88 21.51
CA SER A 429 8.96 2.77 21.15
C SER A 429 9.06 2.35 19.68
N LEU A 430 9.71 3.16 18.83
CA LEU A 430 9.66 3.03 17.37
C LEU A 430 10.67 2.00 16.83
N HIS A 431 10.62 0.77 17.35
CA HIS A 431 11.59 -0.30 17.06
C HIS A 431 11.63 -0.76 15.59
N LYS A 432 10.53 -0.57 14.84
CA LYS A 432 10.42 -0.92 13.42
C LYS A 432 10.68 0.26 12.48
N LEU A 433 11.02 1.44 13.01
CA LEU A 433 11.28 2.63 12.21
C LEU A 433 12.49 2.40 11.31
N ARG A 434 12.32 2.62 10.01
CA ARG A 434 13.37 2.47 8.99
C ARG A 434 13.84 3.81 8.45
N TYR A 435 12.93 4.78 8.37
CA TYR A 435 13.14 6.10 7.80
C TYR A 435 12.77 7.18 8.81
N LEU A 436 13.74 8.04 9.13
CA LEU A 436 13.53 9.22 9.95
C LEU A 436 14.03 10.46 9.22
N THR A 437 13.15 11.40 8.96
CA THR A 437 13.50 12.72 8.42
C THR A 437 13.00 13.83 9.34
N LEU A 438 13.94 14.65 9.79
CA LEU A 438 13.71 15.85 10.57
C LEU A 438 14.27 17.02 9.76
N ALA A 439 13.37 17.87 9.25
CA ALA A 439 13.74 18.90 8.29
C ALA A 439 13.13 20.25 8.65
N VAL A 440 13.94 21.32 8.68
CA VAL A 440 13.47 22.70 8.87
C VAL A 440 12.68 22.83 10.19
N LEU A 441 13.39 22.61 11.29
CA LEU A 441 12.87 22.70 12.66
C LEU A 441 13.66 23.79 13.38
N ASP A 442 13.30 25.04 13.11
CA ASP A 442 14.12 26.20 13.46
C ASP A 442 14.19 26.45 14.97
N SER A 443 13.09 26.21 15.69
CA SER A 443 12.99 26.38 17.15
C SER A 443 13.31 25.11 17.96
N LEU A 444 13.58 23.97 17.31
CA LEU A 444 13.83 22.71 18.02
C LEU A 444 15.12 22.80 18.83
N THR A 445 15.02 22.65 20.15
CA THR A 445 16.16 22.84 21.06
C THR A 445 17.07 21.62 21.13
N GLU A 446 16.49 20.42 21.12
CA GLU A 446 17.20 19.15 21.21
C GLU A 446 16.52 18.07 20.38
N LEU A 447 17.31 17.07 19.95
CA LEU A 447 16.78 15.87 19.32
C LEU A 447 16.39 14.85 20.40
N PRO A 448 15.28 14.12 20.21
CA PRO A 448 14.95 13.00 21.09
C PRO A 448 16.02 11.92 20.99
N SER A 449 16.17 11.12 22.05
CA SER A 449 17.10 9.99 22.05
C SER A 449 16.82 9.01 20.91
N PHE A 450 17.88 8.46 20.34
CA PHE A 450 17.80 7.40 19.33
C PHE A 450 17.71 5.99 19.95
N GLU A 451 17.63 5.89 21.27
CA GLU A 451 17.32 4.64 21.95
C GLU A 451 16.06 3.99 21.35
N GLY A 452 16.09 2.67 21.21
CA GLY A 452 14.98 1.92 20.60
C GLY A 452 14.94 1.90 19.07
N LEU A 453 15.63 2.80 18.35
CA LEU A 453 15.63 2.90 16.88
C LEU A 453 16.52 1.85 16.17
N THR A 454 16.42 0.60 16.59
CA THR A 454 17.30 -0.51 16.17
C THR A 454 17.19 -0.89 14.69
N SER A 455 16.03 -0.63 14.06
CA SER A 455 15.78 -0.92 12.63
C SER A 455 16.06 0.26 11.70
N LEU A 456 16.50 1.40 12.22
CA LEU A 456 16.67 2.62 11.44
C LEU A 456 17.76 2.44 10.38
N SER A 457 17.40 2.68 9.12
CA SER A 457 18.27 2.52 7.94
C SER A 457 18.71 3.87 7.40
N ASP A 458 17.81 4.86 7.41
CA ASP A 458 18.02 6.15 6.78
C ASP A 458 17.64 7.27 7.76
N LEU A 459 18.62 8.08 8.14
CA LEU A 459 18.47 9.25 9.01
C LEU A 459 18.79 10.52 8.24
N ASN A 460 17.83 11.44 8.17
CA ASN A 460 17.99 12.74 7.52
C ASN A 460 17.74 13.88 8.53
N ILE A 461 18.77 14.69 8.75
CA ILE A 461 18.73 15.90 9.59
C ILE A 461 19.06 17.10 8.69
N ILE A 462 18.08 17.94 8.45
CA ILE A 462 18.20 19.03 7.46
C ILE A 462 17.76 20.34 8.11
N ASN A 463 18.67 21.32 8.25
CA ASN A 463 18.34 22.66 8.76
C ASN A 463 17.74 22.64 10.17
N LEU A 464 18.57 22.30 11.16
CA LEU A 464 18.26 22.37 12.60
C LEU A 464 19.26 23.34 13.26
N PRO A 465 19.04 24.66 13.15
CA PRO A 465 20.00 25.67 13.62
C PRO A 465 20.09 25.78 15.14
N SER A 466 19.06 25.34 15.87
CA SER A 466 18.99 25.43 17.34
C SER A 466 19.52 24.18 18.06
N VAL A 467 19.55 23.02 17.39
CA VAL A 467 20.02 21.75 17.96
C VAL A 467 21.54 21.72 18.06
N GLN A 468 22.06 21.90 19.27
CA GLN A 468 23.50 22.04 19.51
C GLN A 468 24.28 20.72 19.46
N VAL A 469 23.64 19.58 19.73
CA VAL A 469 24.29 18.27 19.86
C VAL A 469 23.47 17.16 19.20
N LEU A 470 24.13 16.09 18.77
CA LEU A 470 23.45 14.86 18.34
C LEU A 470 23.35 13.87 19.53
N PRO A 471 22.25 13.12 19.65
CA PRO A 471 22.18 11.94 20.50
C PRO A 471 23.21 10.88 20.06
N SER A 472 23.50 9.92 20.94
CA SER A 472 24.39 8.81 20.58
C SER A 472 23.85 8.01 19.40
N LEU A 473 24.74 7.62 18.48
CA LEU A 473 24.40 6.79 17.33
C LEU A 473 24.51 5.30 17.64
N ALA A 474 25.04 4.92 18.82
CA ALA A 474 25.23 3.53 19.23
C ALA A 474 23.98 2.63 19.10
N PRO A 475 22.73 3.11 19.36
CA PRO A 475 21.53 2.28 19.17
C PRO A 475 21.20 1.96 17.70
N LEU A 476 21.75 2.70 16.74
CA LEU A 476 21.40 2.66 15.31
C LEU A 476 22.08 1.51 14.55
N SER A 477 21.89 0.27 15.03
CA SER A 477 22.60 -0.92 14.52
C SER A 477 22.33 -1.29 13.05
N SER A 478 21.26 -0.77 12.44
CA SER A 478 20.86 -1.07 11.05
C SER A 478 21.14 0.06 10.06
N ILE A 479 21.85 1.12 10.49
CA ILE A 479 22.00 2.35 9.71
C ILE A 479 22.77 2.10 8.40
N LYS A 480 22.30 2.73 7.32
CA LYS A 480 22.89 2.63 5.97
C LYS A 480 23.15 3.97 5.34
N ASN A 481 22.40 5.00 5.72
CA ASN A 481 22.55 6.35 5.21
C ASN A 481 22.32 7.34 6.35
N ILE A 482 23.25 8.28 6.52
CA ILE A 482 23.08 9.45 7.38
C ILE A 482 23.31 10.70 6.53
N VAL A 483 22.34 11.61 6.55
CA VAL A 483 22.43 12.91 5.91
C VAL A 483 22.30 13.98 6.97
N ILE A 484 23.31 14.84 7.07
CA ILE A 484 23.26 16.06 7.87
C ILE A 484 23.66 17.19 6.94
N ARG A 485 22.74 18.10 6.60
CA ARG A 485 23.05 19.16 5.62
C ARG A 485 22.31 20.46 5.88
N ALA A 486 22.60 21.45 5.05
CA ALA A 486 22.14 22.83 5.19
C ALA A 486 22.64 23.42 6.52
N ARG A 487 21.89 24.38 7.09
CA ARG A 487 22.22 25.10 8.30
C ARG A 487 21.85 24.31 9.57
N SER A 488 22.59 23.23 9.84
CA SER A 488 22.45 22.44 11.08
C SER A 488 23.57 22.79 12.05
N ALA A 489 23.26 23.12 13.32
CA ALA A 489 24.24 23.73 14.23
C ALA A 489 25.48 22.87 14.45
N VAL A 490 25.30 21.54 14.56
CA VAL A 490 26.36 20.53 14.74
C VAL A 490 27.45 20.56 13.65
N CYS A 491 27.14 21.13 12.47
CA CYS A 491 28.10 21.32 11.39
C CYS A 491 29.04 22.52 11.58
N CYS A 492 28.65 23.47 12.43
CA CYS A 492 29.29 24.79 12.57
C CYS A 492 29.86 25.02 13.97
N ASN A 493 29.18 24.50 15.00
CA ASN A 493 29.44 24.83 16.40
C ASN A 493 30.62 24.10 17.04
N GLY A 494 31.32 23.24 16.28
CA GLY A 494 32.48 22.48 16.73
C GLY A 494 32.17 21.11 17.34
N PHE A 495 30.89 20.70 17.43
CA PHE A 495 30.51 19.40 17.98
C PHE A 495 31.13 18.22 17.22
N ILE A 496 31.00 18.19 15.89
CA ILE A 496 31.52 17.10 15.04
C ILE A 496 33.02 17.28 14.73
N THR A 497 33.39 18.48 14.29
CA THR A 497 34.75 18.79 13.80
C THR A 497 35.76 18.92 14.94
N GLY A 498 35.33 19.30 16.13
CA GLY A 498 36.17 19.62 17.28
C GLY A 498 36.57 21.09 17.39
N SER A 499 36.39 21.85 16.30
CA SER A 499 36.66 23.29 16.22
C SER A 499 35.42 24.03 15.73
N CYS A 500 35.01 25.07 16.46
CA CYS A 500 33.93 25.93 16.02
C CYS A 500 34.37 26.74 14.79
N ASN A 501 33.65 26.62 13.69
CA ASN A 501 33.93 27.32 12.45
C ASN A 501 32.66 27.97 11.89
N MET A 502 32.49 29.27 12.18
CA MET A 502 31.36 30.07 11.70
C MET A 502 31.64 30.79 10.37
N THR A 503 32.79 30.53 9.72
CA THR A 503 33.14 31.16 8.44
C THR A 503 32.82 30.28 7.24
N GLU A 504 32.49 29.01 7.46
CA GLU A 504 32.03 28.10 6.41
C GLU A 504 30.71 28.60 5.81
N SER A 505 30.51 28.39 4.51
CA SER A 505 29.39 28.98 3.76
C SER A 505 28.03 28.84 4.45
N GLN A 506 27.65 27.64 4.89
CA GLN A 506 26.37 27.35 5.54
C GLN A 506 26.25 27.92 6.97
N CYS A 507 27.37 28.32 7.57
CA CYS A 507 27.48 28.78 8.94
C CYS A 507 27.46 30.31 9.07
N LEU A 508 27.58 31.04 7.95
CA LEU A 508 27.55 32.50 7.95
C LEU A 508 26.24 33.03 8.55
N PRO A 509 26.25 34.15 9.29
CA PRO A 509 25.06 34.71 9.93
C PRO A 509 24.01 35.12 8.90
N ILE A 510 22.73 34.96 9.25
CA ILE A 510 21.59 35.43 8.45
C ILE A 510 21.04 36.70 9.10
N VAL A 511 20.85 37.76 8.31
CA VAL A 511 20.35 39.04 8.81
C VAL A 511 18.92 38.87 9.33
N GLY A 512 18.69 39.18 10.60
CA GLY A 512 17.36 39.08 11.22
C GLY A 512 16.98 37.68 11.69
N GLU A 513 17.91 36.71 11.72
CA GLU A 513 17.59 35.36 12.19
C GLU A 513 17.23 35.32 13.68
N HIS A 514 16.16 34.58 14.00
CA HIS A 514 15.70 34.40 15.38
C HIS A 514 16.63 33.49 16.21
N HIS A 515 17.26 32.51 15.56
CA HIS A 515 18.07 31.47 16.20
C HIS A 515 19.50 31.44 15.61
N PRO A 516 20.37 32.39 16.00
CA PRO A 516 21.73 32.44 15.49
C PRO A 516 22.55 31.25 15.98
N LEU A 517 23.45 30.77 15.13
CA LEU A 517 24.37 29.69 15.48
C LEU A 517 25.33 30.13 16.59
N SER A 518 25.53 29.26 17.58
CA SER A 518 26.47 29.46 18.68
C SER A 518 27.47 28.31 18.75
N CYS A 519 28.70 28.58 19.18
CA CYS A 519 29.67 27.52 19.47
C CYS A 519 29.24 26.72 20.72
N THR A 520 29.67 25.45 20.79
CA THR A 520 29.49 24.61 21.98
C THR A 520 30.82 24.00 22.41
N ASP A 521 30.97 23.67 23.69
CA ASP A 521 32.10 22.90 24.22
C ASP A 521 31.84 21.38 24.19
N ALA A 522 30.59 20.96 23.95
CA ALA A 522 30.24 19.56 23.78
C ALA A 522 30.93 18.96 22.56
N ARG A 523 31.35 17.70 22.64
CA ARG A 523 32.03 16.98 21.56
C ARG A 523 31.39 15.63 21.35
N ILE A 524 31.29 15.23 20.09
CA ILE A 524 30.86 13.89 19.72
C ILE A 524 31.85 12.84 20.27
N SER A 525 31.34 11.65 20.62
CA SER A 525 32.17 10.52 21.03
C SER A 525 33.11 10.07 19.90
N ALA A 526 34.19 9.38 20.23
CA ALA A 526 35.13 8.88 19.22
C ALA A 526 34.46 7.84 18.31
N GLU A 527 33.57 7.04 18.88
CA GLU A 527 32.80 5.99 18.23
C GLU A 527 31.78 6.57 17.26
N ASP A 528 30.93 7.50 17.71
CA ASP A 528 29.91 8.13 16.85
C ASP A 528 30.56 8.97 15.74
N LYS A 529 31.73 9.58 16.02
CA LYS A 529 32.51 10.30 15.01
C LYS A 529 33.04 9.37 13.91
N ALA A 530 33.49 8.18 14.29
CA ALA A 530 33.95 7.17 13.34
C ALA A 530 32.79 6.67 12.47
N GLU A 531 31.60 6.50 13.05
CA GLU A 531 30.38 6.13 12.32
C GLU A 531 30.00 7.21 11.29
N LEU A 532 29.94 8.49 11.69
CA LEU A 532 29.65 9.60 10.77
C LEU A 532 30.68 9.71 9.62
N ALA A 533 31.94 9.34 9.86
CA ALA A 533 32.99 9.40 8.84
C ALA A 533 32.72 8.45 7.65
N LEU A 534 31.97 7.36 7.86
CA LEU A 534 31.53 6.44 6.80
C LEU A 534 30.61 7.14 5.78
N PHE A 535 29.93 8.21 6.20
CA PHE A 535 28.97 8.99 5.41
C PHE A 535 29.50 10.37 5.02
N SER A 536 30.81 10.62 5.10
CA SER A 536 31.43 11.95 4.97
C SER A 536 30.94 12.85 3.81
N ARG A 537 30.49 12.29 2.69
CA ARG A 537 29.96 13.06 1.54
C ARG A 537 28.59 13.71 1.82
N THR A 538 27.81 13.14 2.73
CA THR A 538 26.45 13.59 3.07
C THR A 538 26.38 14.25 4.44
N ILE A 539 27.52 14.37 5.14
CA ILE A 539 27.65 15.05 6.43
C ILE A 539 28.26 16.44 6.22
N CYS A 540 27.47 17.46 6.56
CA CYS A 540 27.82 18.87 6.53
C CYS A 540 28.44 19.36 5.21
N PRO A 541 27.88 19.01 4.02
CA PRO A 541 28.38 19.57 2.78
C PRO A 541 28.19 21.09 2.75
N ALA A 542 29.14 21.78 2.11
CA ALA A 542 29.05 23.23 1.91
C ALA A 542 27.73 23.59 1.22
N SER A 543 27.03 24.61 1.73
CA SER A 543 25.77 25.08 1.16
C SER A 543 25.55 26.56 1.47
N ILE A 544 24.73 27.22 0.67
CA ILE A 544 24.41 28.64 0.86
C ILE A 544 23.50 28.77 2.08
N PRO A 545 23.74 29.74 2.99
CA PRO A 545 22.83 30.02 4.08
C PRO A 545 21.57 30.67 3.49
N ILE A 546 20.44 29.99 3.64
CA ILE A 546 19.15 30.43 3.10
C ILE A 546 18.23 30.68 4.28
N ASP A 547 17.72 31.89 4.37
CA ASP A 547 16.56 32.20 5.20
C ASP A 547 15.32 31.60 4.53
N ARG A 548 14.82 30.52 5.11
CA ARG A 548 13.71 29.75 4.52
C ARG A 548 12.38 30.47 4.66
N GLU A 549 12.21 31.33 5.66
CA GLU A 549 10.98 32.07 5.86
C GLU A 549 10.89 33.23 4.88
N SER A 550 11.98 33.98 4.67
CA SER A 550 11.98 35.05 3.66
C SER A 550 12.00 34.56 2.22
N THR A 551 12.50 33.35 1.95
CA THR A 551 12.42 32.70 0.63
C THR A 551 11.16 31.86 0.43
N ALA A 552 10.27 31.79 1.42
CA ALA A 552 8.99 31.13 1.26
C ALA A 552 8.16 31.82 0.17
N PRO A 553 7.20 31.12 -0.46
CA PRO A 553 6.29 31.72 -1.43
C PRO A 553 5.60 32.96 -0.84
N SER A 554 5.41 33.99 -1.66
CA SER A 554 4.77 35.25 -1.30
C SER A 554 3.75 35.62 -2.37
N LYS A 555 2.83 36.54 -2.05
CA LYS A 555 1.89 37.07 -3.04
C LYS A 555 2.59 37.62 -4.28
N TYR A 556 3.74 38.26 -4.10
CA TYR A 556 4.54 38.78 -5.22
C TYR A 556 5.11 37.65 -6.08
N SER A 557 5.79 36.67 -5.46
CA SER A 557 6.43 35.57 -6.20
C SER A 557 5.44 34.58 -6.82
N THR A 558 4.20 34.53 -6.31
CA THR A 558 3.11 33.72 -6.86
C THR A 558 2.23 34.51 -7.82
N ASP A 559 1.43 35.45 -7.34
CA ASP A 559 0.34 36.06 -8.11
C ASP A 559 0.88 37.04 -9.15
N GLU A 560 1.85 37.88 -8.79
CA GLU A 560 2.36 38.93 -9.69
C GLU A 560 3.36 38.37 -10.71
N LEU A 561 4.33 37.56 -10.28
CA LEU A 561 5.31 37.00 -11.18
C LEU A 561 4.75 35.83 -12.01
N CYS A 562 4.07 34.88 -11.36
CA CYS A 562 3.64 33.65 -12.02
C CYS A 562 2.19 33.67 -12.49
N GLY A 563 1.29 34.32 -11.76
CA GLY A 563 -0.14 34.38 -12.10
C GLY A 563 -0.78 32.99 -12.19
N GLY A 564 -0.28 32.02 -11.42
CA GLY A 564 -0.76 30.63 -11.43
C GLY A 564 -0.36 29.80 -12.66
N VAL A 565 0.50 30.32 -13.54
CA VAL A 565 0.94 29.61 -14.76
C VAL A 565 2.24 28.86 -14.48
N LYS A 566 2.19 27.52 -14.50
CA LYS A 566 3.40 26.67 -14.39
C LYS A 566 4.33 26.87 -15.58
N TYR A 567 5.63 26.68 -15.34
CA TYR A 567 6.73 26.73 -16.32
C TYR A 567 6.97 28.08 -17.01
N LYS A 568 6.17 29.10 -16.70
CA LYS A 568 6.40 30.48 -17.12
C LYS A 568 7.75 30.99 -16.61
N GLN A 569 8.46 31.71 -17.47
CA GLN A 569 9.68 32.42 -17.10
C GLN A 569 9.36 33.55 -16.12
N CYS A 570 10.16 33.72 -15.07
CA CYS A 570 10.00 34.78 -14.10
C CYS A 570 11.37 35.36 -13.68
N THR A 571 11.35 36.52 -13.01
CA THR A 571 12.57 37.13 -12.46
C THR A 571 12.30 37.56 -11.03
N LEU A 572 13.02 36.97 -10.08
CA LEU A 572 12.90 37.26 -8.65
C LEU A 572 14.26 37.69 -8.12
N ASN A 573 14.34 38.86 -7.50
CA ASN A 573 15.57 39.43 -6.93
C ASN A 573 16.74 39.51 -7.95
N GLY A 574 16.44 39.73 -9.23
CA GLY A 574 17.44 39.81 -10.31
C GLY A 574 17.90 38.46 -10.87
N TYR A 575 17.38 37.34 -10.35
CA TYR A 575 17.67 36.00 -10.85
C TYR A 575 16.54 35.51 -11.76
N GLU A 576 16.92 34.92 -12.90
CA GLU A 576 15.99 34.18 -13.76
C GLU A 576 15.48 32.94 -13.02
N GLY A 577 14.17 32.72 -13.06
CA GLY A 577 13.51 31.58 -12.45
C GLY A 577 12.42 30.99 -13.33
N ILE A 578 11.81 29.93 -12.81
CA ILE A 578 10.69 29.23 -13.40
C ILE A 578 9.52 29.20 -12.44
N CYS A 579 8.32 29.46 -12.93
CA CYS A 579 7.11 29.30 -12.14
C CYS A 579 6.83 27.83 -11.87
N TYR A 580 7.04 27.37 -10.65
CA TYR A 580 6.93 25.96 -10.30
C TYR A 580 6.45 25.78 -8.86
N ASN A 581 5.86 24.62 -8.57
CA ASN A 581 5.31 24.24 -7.27
C ASN A 581 6.27 23.26 -6.57
N THR A 582 7.39 23.78 -6.06
CA THR A 582 8.33 22.96 -5.28
C THR A 582 7.66 22.41 -4.02
N ARG A 583 7.96 21.15 -3.68
CA ARG A 583 7.39 20.45 -2.52
C ARG A 583 5.86 20.36 -2.53
N MET A 584 5.21 20.52 -3.68
CA MET A 584 3.74 20.70 -3.78
C MET A 584 3.21 21.95 -3.07
N MET A 585 4.03 22.97 -2.81
CA MET A 585 3.55 24.29 -2.37
C MET A 585 2.83 25.02 -3.52
N VAL A 586 2.39 26.25 -3.26
CA VAL A 586 1.86 27.15 -4.29
C VAL A 586 2.86 27.39 -5.42
N ILE A 587 2.37 27.52 -6.65
CA ILE A 587 3.17 27.92 -7.80
C ILE A 587 3.82 29.27 -7.49
N ASN A 588 5.14 29.33 -7.54
CA ASN A 588 5.89 30.55 -7.30
C ASN A 588 7.12 30.61 -8.19
N CYS A 589 7.76 31.77 -8.26
CA CYS A 589 9.00 31.96 -9.00
C CYS A 589 10.17 31.27 -8.30
N GLU A 590 10.51 30.06 -8.76
CA GLU A 590 11.62 29.25 -8.27
C GLU A 590 12.91 29.57 -9.05
N THR A 591 13.92 30.08 -8.36
CA THR A 591 15.18 30.54 -8.96
C THR A 591 16.28 29.48 -8.98
N THR A 592 16.04 28.30 -8.40
CA THR A 592 17.02 27.21 -8.42
C THR A 592 17.12 26.61 -9.81
N ALA A 593 18.30 26.76 -10.44
CA ALA A 593 18.55 26.35 -11.82
C ALA A 593 18.25 24.87 -12.12
N SER A 594 18.30 23.98 -11.12
CA SER A 594 17.97 22.56 -11.29
C SER A 594 16.54 22.33 -11.75
N TYR A 595 15.57 23.15 -11.35
CA TYR A 595 14.17 23.01 -11.82
C TYR A 595 13.99 23.45 -13.27
N ILE A 596 14.74 24.47 -13.72
CA ILE A 596 14.80 24.86 -15.14
C ILE A 596 15.41 23.70 -15.95
N ALA A 597 16.53 23.16 -15.49
CA ALA A 597 17.19 22.02 -16.14
C ALA A 597 16.28 20.78 -16.18
N MET A 598 15.56 20.50 -15.10
CA MET A 598 14.57 19.44 -15.00
C MET A 598 13.50 19.58 -16.10
N ARG A 599 12.85 20.75 -16.21
CA ARG A 599 11.80 20.95 -17.21
C ARG A 599 12.32 20.91 -18.65
N LYS A 600 13.50 21.48 -18.92
CA LYS A 600 14.17 21.35 -20.23
C LYS A 600 14.39 19.88 -20.61
N LEU A 601 14.84 19.06 -19.66
CA LEU A 601 15.05 17.63 -19.87
C LEU A 601 13.72 16.90 -20.12
N GLN A 602 12.64 17.26 -19.41
CA GLN A 602 11.30 16.70 -19.64
C GLN A 602 10.80 17.01 -21.06
N ILE A 603 10.93 18.26 -21.51
CA ILE A 603 10.58 18.67 -22.88
C ILE A 603 11.41 17.90 -23.91
N GLN A 604 12.73 17.83 -23.71
CA GLN A 604 13.63 17.11 -24.60
C GLN A 604 13.28 15.63 -24.75
N ARG A 605 12.82 14.98 -23.67
CA ARG A 605 12.43 13.57 -23.66
C ARG A 605 10.97 13.34 -24.07
N GLY A 606 10.15 14.41 -24.14
CA GLY A 606 8.71 14.30 -24.40
C GLY A 606 7.95 13.59 -23.29
N VAL A 607 8.35 13.78 -22.03
CA VAL A 607 7.78 13.11 -20.84
C VAL A 607 7.10 14.12 -19.90
N GLY A 608 6.16 13.66 -19.08
CA GLY A 608 5.41 14.51 -18.16
C GLY A 608 4.28 15.30 -18.84
N GLU A 609 3.95 16.46 -18.27
CA GLU A 609 2.94 17.37 -18.85
C GLU A 609 3.40 17.86 -20.23
N ALA A 610 2.50 17.75 -21.22
CA ALA A 610 2.74 18.29 -22.56
C ALA A 610 3.14 19.76 -22.47
N CYS A 611 4.20 20.15 -23.20
CA CYS A 611 4.70 21.51 -23.11
C CYS A 611 3.79 22.49 -23.84
N ASP A 612 3.62 23.68 -23.26
CA ASP A 612 2.88 24.78 -23.86
C ASP A 612 3.85 25.70 -24.62
N PRO A 613 3.82 25.76 -25.96
CA PRO A 613 4.74 26.60 -26.74
C PRO A 613 4.62 28.09 -26.42
N ASP A 614 3.45 28.57 -25.97
CA ASP A 614 3.24 29.99 -25.68
C ASP A 614 3.91 30.39 -24.35
N VAL A 615 4.07 29.45 -23.43
CA VAL A 615 4.65 29.67 -22.10
C VAL A 615 6.10 29.17 -22.00
N GLU A 616 6.41 28.08 -22.69
CA GLU A 616 7.63 27.28 -22.50
C GLU A 616 8.60 27.35 -23.69
N ALA A 617 8.40 28.25 -24.66
CA ALA A 617 9.34 28.47 -25.77
C ALA A 617 10.77 28.76 -25.28
N TRP A 618 10.90 29.48 -24.16
CA TRP A 618 12.19 29.79 -23.52
C TRP A 618 12.92 28.54 -22.96
N LEU A 619 12.19 27.44 -22.77
CA LEU A 619 12.72 26.14 -22.35
C LEU A 619 13.01 25.22 -23.54
N GLY A 620 12.77 25.66 -24.77
CA GLY A 620 12.93 24.86 -25.99
C GLY A 620 11.70 24.06 -26.39
N CYS A 621 10.52 24.36 -25.82
CA CYS A 621 9.27 23.85 -26.37
C CYS A 621 9.03 24.46 -27.77
N THR A 622 8.65 23.63 -28.73
CA THR A 622 8.36 24.05 -30.10
C THR A 622 6.93 23.68 -30.45
N SER A 623 6.28 24.48 -31.30
CA SER A 623 4.96 24.13 -31.81
C SER A 623 5.04 22.79 -32.57
N PRO A 624 4.08 21.87 -32.37
CA PRO A 624 4.09 20.55 -32.98
C PRO A 624 4.04 20.55 -34.51
#